data_AF-A0A8X6WTY1-F1
#
_entry.id   AF-A0A8X6WTY1-F1
#
_cell.length_a   1.000
_cell.length_b   1.000
_cell.length_c   1.000
_cell.angle_alpha   90.00
_cell.angle_beta   90.00
_cell.angle_gamma   90.00
#
_symmetry.space_group_name_H-M   'P 1'
#
loop_
_entity.id
_entity.type
_entity.pdbx_description
1 polymer ?
#
loop_
_entity_poly.entity_id
_entity_poly.type
_entity_poly.pdbx_seq_one_letter_code
_entity_poly.pdbx_strand_id
1 'polypeptide(L)'
;MACVLGVRLSKYVTQALALDGIPKYFWTDSTTAISWIRSNDAWGTFVGNRVKEIWAFSKADQWSYVPYPSNRADLPSRGCSPLQFSESDWWSGPDWLKDP
;
A
#
# COMPACT_ATOMS: atom_id res chain seq x y z
N MET A 1 -3.40 9.12 2.54
CA MET A 1 -2.75 9.61 1.30
C MET A 1 -1.97 8.48 0.62
N ALA A 2 -1.09 7.79 1.35
CA ALA A 2 -0.26 6.70 0.83
C ALA A 2 -1.04 5.62 0.06
N CYS A 3 -2.18 5.14 0.58
CA CYS A 3 -3.00 4.13 -0.11
C CYS A 3 -3.44 4.54 -1.52
N VAL A 4 -3.83 5.81 -1.72
CA VAL A 4 -4.23 6.33 -3.04
C VAL A 4 -3.04 6.34 -4.00
N LEU A 5 -1.86 6.74 -3.52
CA LEU A 5 -0.64 6.70 -4.32
C LEU A 5 -0.26 5.25 -4.68
N GLY A 6 -0.41 4.32 -3.73
CA GLY A 6 -0.18 2.90 -3.94
C GLY A 6 -1.04 2.31 -5.07
N VAL A 7 -2.34 2.60 -5.11
CA VAL A 7 -3.20 2.10 -6.20
C VAL A 7 -2.89 2.75 -7.54
N ARG A 8 -2.56 4.05 -7.56
CA ARG A 8 -2.15 4.75 -8.79
C ARG A 8 -0.86 4.17 -9.36
N LEU A 9 0.14 3.95 -8.50
CA LEU A 9 1.41 3.34 -8.89
C LEU A 9 1.20 1.92 -9.40
N SER A 10 0.44 1.10 -8.66
CA SER A 10 0.12 -0.26 -9.08
C SER A 10 -0.55 -0.30 -10.45
N LYS A 11 -1.55 0.57 -10.68
CA LYS A 11 -2.20 0.71 -11.99
C LYS A 11 -1.19 1.06 -13.09
N TYR A 12 -0.36 2.09 -12.85
CA TYR A 12 0.63 2.55 -13.81
C TYR A 12 1.63 1.45 -14.17
N VAL A 13 2.22 0.79 -13.17
CA VAL A 13 3.22 -0.28 -13.37
C VAL A 13 2.61 -1.48 -14.08
N THR A 14 1.40 -1.88 -13.70
CA THR A 14 0.71 -3.01 -14.35
C THR A 14 0.51 -2.75 -15.85
N GLN A 15 0.09 -1.53 -16.20
CA GLN A 15 -0.10 -1.12 -17.60
C GLN A 15 1.22 -0.99 -18.35
N ALA A 16 2.24 -0.35 -17.75
CA ALA A 16 3.53 -0.13 -18.38
C ALA A 16 4.29 -1.44 -18.67
N LEU A 17 4.08 -2.47 -17.84
CA LEU A 17 4.74 -3.77 -17.96
C LEU A 17 3.83 -4.85 -18.57
N ALA A 18 2.63 -4.51 -19.03
CA ALA A 18 1.65 -5.45 -19.58
C ALA A 18 1.36 -6.66 -18.66
N LEU A 19 1.25 -6.41 -17.36
CA LEU A 19 1.03 -7.43 -16.32
C LEU A 19 -0.46 -7.64 -16.02
N ASP A 20 -1.30 -7.67 -17.04
CA ASP A 20 -2.75 -7.78 -16.84
C ASP A 20 -3.13 -9.09 -16.15
N GLY A 21 -4.01 -8.99 -15.15
CA GLY A 21 -4.56 -10.15 -14.43
C GLY A 21 -3.67 -10.74 -13.33
N ILE A 22 -2.48 -10.19 -13.07
CA ILE A 22 -1.66 -10.68 -11.94
C ILE A 22 -2.31 -10.36 -10.58
N PRO A 23 -2.18 -11.25 -9.59
CA PRO A 23 -2.56 -10.94 -8.22
C PRO A 23 -1.86 -9.68 -7.71
N LYS A 24 -2.61 -8.81 -7.03
CA LYS A 24 -2.09 -7.58 -6.41
C LYS A 24 -2.41 -7.61 -4.93
N TYR A 25 -1.43 -7.26 -4.11
CA TYR A 25 -1.52 -7.19 -2.66
C TYR A 25 -1.05 -5.82 -2.20
N PHE A 26 -1.80 -5.21 -1.28
CA PHE A 26 -1.52 -3.90 -0.71
C PHE A 26 -1.41 -4.01 0.79
N TRP A 27 -0.37 -3.41 1.36
CA TRP A 27 -0.12 -3.43 2.79
C TRP A 27 -0.02 -2.01 3.34
N THR A 28 -0.60 -1.78 4.51
CA THR A 28 -0.53 -0.49 5.22
C THR A 28 -0.52 -0.72 6.72
N ASP A 29 0.21 0.10 7.45
CA ASP A 29 0.25 0.12 8.92
C ASP A 29 -0.86 1.00 9.53
N SER A 30 -1.55 1.78 8.71
CA SER A 30 -2.71 2.53 9.17
C SER A 30 -3.94 1.64 9.32
N THR A 31 -4.25 1.25 10.56
CA THR A 31 -5.51 0.56 10.92
C THR A 31 -6.74 1.39 10.56
N THR A 32 -6.66 2.71 10.68
CA THR A 32 -7.70 3.64 10.22
C THR A 32 -7.96 3.52 8.72
N ALA A 33 -6.90 3.50 7.90
CA ALA A 33 -7.05 3.34 6.46
C ALA A 33 -7.63 1.96 6.11
N ILE A 34 -7.16 0.88 6.76
CA ILE A 34 -7.72 -0.47 6.59
C ILE A 34 -9.22 -0.48 6.90
N SER A 35 -9.62 0.12 8.03
CA SER A 35 -11.02 0.19 8.44
C SER A 35 -11.87 0.91 7.37
N TRP A 36 -11.44 2.08 6.90
CA TRP A 36 -12.16 2.80 5.85
C TRP A 36 -12.24 2.05 4.52
N ILE A 37 -11.19 1.31 4.14
CA ILE A 37 -11.18 0.56 2.87
C ILE A 37 -12.11 -0.65 2.93
N ARG A 38 -12.26 -1.28 4.12
CA ARG A 38 -13.06 -2.49 4.32
C ARG A 38 -14.51 -2.24 4.72
N SER A 39 -14.81 -1.08 5.28
CA SER A 39 -16.18 -0.68 5.64
C SER A 39 -16.91 -0.01 4.48
N ASN A 40 -18.22 0.18 4.62
CA ASN A 40 -19.03 0.93 3.66
C ASN A 40 -19.87 1.99 4.40
N ASP A 41 -19.16 2.93 5.05
CA ASP A 41 -19.79 3.97 5.88
C ASP A 41 -19.93 5.29 5.11
N ALA A 42 -20.81 6.16 5.62
CA ALA A 42 -20.95 7.53 5.12
C ALA A 42 -19.82 8.42 5.66
N TRP A 43 -18.68 8.45 4.96
CA TRP A 43 -17.57 9.36 5.31
C TRP A 43 -17.76 10.76 4.74
N GLY A 44 -17.13 11.75 5.38
CA GLY A 44 -17.02 13.09 4.81
C GLY A 44 -16.27 13.09 3.47
N THR A 45 -16.51 14.12 2.66
CA THR A 45 -16.05 14.24 1.26
C THR A 45 -14.57 13.90 1.07
N PHE A 46 -13.69 14.32 1.98
CA PHE A 46 -12.26 14.08 1.87
C PHE A 46 -11.89 12.59 1.92
N VAL A 47 -12.47 11.84 2.86
CA VAL A 47 -12.22 10.40 3.03
C VAL A 47 -13.00 9.62 1.96
N GLY A 48 -14.28 9.96 1.77
CA GLY A 48 -15.13 9.30 0.80
C GLY A 48 -14.58 9.33 -0.62
N ASN A 49 -14.04 10.47 -1.08
CA ASN A 49 -13.43 10.57 -2.40
C ASN A 49 -12.19 9.68 -2.56
N ARG A 50 -11.40 9.53 -1.50
CA ARG A 50 -10.18 8.69 -1.52
C ARG A 50 -10.51 7.21 -1.48
N VAL A 51 -11.48 6.81 -0.65
CA VAL A 51 -11.94 5.42 -0.60
C VAL A 51 -12.55 5.01 -1.95
N LYS A 52 -13.37 5.87 -2.56
CA LYS A 52 -13.90 5.65 -3.92
C LYS A 52 -12.80 5.43 -4.96
N GLU A 53 -11.74 6.23 -4.91
CA GLU A 53 -10.62 6.05 -5.83
C GLU A 53 -9.85 4.75 -5.59
N ILE A 54 -9.65 4.37 -4.32
CA ILE A 54 -9.03 3.08 -3.97
C ILE A 54 -9.86 1.91 -4.51
N TRP A 55 -11.19 1.96 -4.34
CA TRP A 55 -12.10 0.93 -4.85
C TRP A 55 -12.18 0.88 -6.38
N ALA A 56 -11.91 2.00 -7.07
CA ALA A 56 -11.88 2.02 -8.53
C ALA A 56 -10.74 1.16 -9.13
N PHE A 57 -9.67 0.90 -8.36
CA PHE A 57 -8.46 0.23 -8.87
C PHE A 57 -7.98 -0.97 -8.02
N SER A 58 -8.66 -1.25 -6.90
CA SER A 58 -8.38 -2.36 -6.00
C SER A 58 -9.64 -2.82 -5.28
N LYS A 59 -9.63 -4.05 -4.76
CA LYS A 59 -10.71 -4.62 -3.93
C LYS A 59 -10.30 -4.63 -2.46
N ALA A 60 -11.27 -4.59 -1.55
CA ALA A 60 -11.02 -4.53 -0.12
C ALA A 60 -10.23 -5.74 0.44
N ASP A 61 -10.41 -6.92 -0.16
CA ASP A 61 -9.69 -8.16 0.18
C ASP A 61 -8.21 -8.15 -0.23
N GLN A 62 -7.80 -7.22 -1.10
CA GLN A 62 -6.40 -7.03 -1.49
C GLN A 62 -5.60 -6.21 -0.48
N TRP A 63 -6.25 -5.64 0.54
CA TRP A 63 -5.63 -4.78 1.54
C TRP A 63 -5.43 -5.49 2.86
N SER A 64 -4.19 -5.52 3.34
CA SER A 64 -3.78 -6.15 4.59
C SER A 64 -3.07 -5.17 5.51
N TYR A 65 -3.20 -5.40 6.81
CA TYR A 65 -2.47 -4.64 7.83
C TYR A 65 -1.07 -5.21 7.99
N VAL A 66 -0.06 -4.34 8.00
CA VAL A 66 1.31 -4.67 8.43
C VAL A 66 1.61 -3.91 9.72
N PRO A 67 2.11 -4.55 10.79
CA PRO A 67 2.56 -3.82 11.97
C PRO A 67 3.64 -2.78 11.62
N TYR A 68 3.59 -1.61 12.24
CA TYR A 68 4.55 -0.52 12.00
C TYR A 68 6.03 -0.98 12.00
N PRO A 69 6.52 -1.79 12.96
CA PRO A 69 7.92 -2.25 12.93
C PRO A 69 8.28 -3.11 11.70
N SER A 70 7.28 -3.72 11.08
CA SER A 70 7.41 -4.54 9.87
C SER A 70 7.14 -3.76 8.59
N ASN A 71 6.64 -2.52 8.70
CA ASN A 71 6.35 -1.65 7.57
C ASN A 71 7.62 -0.98 7.06
N ARG A 72 8.35 -1.67 6.18
CA ARG A 72 9.59 -1.11 5.63
C ARG A 72 9.32 0.19 4.86
N ALA A 73 8.10 0.39 4.33
CA ALA A 73 7.59 1.61 3.65
C ALA A 73 7.96 2.93 4.37
N ASP A 74 8.09 2.87 5.70
CA ASP A 74 8.33 4.04 6.54
C ASP A 74 9.75 4.58 6.48
N LEU A 75 10.75 3.73 6.21
CA LEU A 75 12.16 4.16 6.22
C LEU A 75 12.44 5.29 5.20
N PRO A 76 12.14 5.15 3.90
CA PRO A 76 12.32 6.23 2.94
C PRO A 76 11.26 7.32 3.08
N SER A 77 10.05 7.03 3.59
CA SER A 77 8.98 8.04 3.68
C SER A 77 9.18 9.01 4.85
N ARG A 78 9.87 8.60 5.91
CA ARG A 78 10.27 9.45 7.05
C ARG A 78 11.57 10.21 6.81
N GLY A 79 12.30 9.85 5.77
CA GLY A 79 13.65 10.34 5.48
C GLY A 79 14.72 9.49 6.15
N CYS A 80 15.68 9.05 5.35
CA CYS A 80 16.90 8.37 5.77
C CYS A 80 18.08 8.84 4.91
N SER A 81 19.30 8.63 5.38
CA SER A 81 20.48 8.92 4.56
C SER A 81 20.61 7.89 3.43
N PRO A 82 21.29 8.23 2.31
CA PRO A 82 21.53 7.27 1.23
C PRO A 82 22.21 5.98 1.72
N LEU A 83 23.14 6.08 2.67
CA LEU A 83 23.84 4.93 3.26
C LEU A 83 22.88 4.05 4.06
N GLN A 84 22.07 4.65 4.95
CA GLN A 84 21.05 3.93 5.70
C GLN A 84 20.06 3.24 4.78
N PHE A 85 19.65 3.90 3.68
CA PHE A 85 18.74 3.33 2.71
C PHE A 85 19.38 2.15 1.96
N SER A 86 20.64 2.28 1.52
CA SER A 86 21.35 1.21 0.81
C SER A 86 21.61 -0.02 1.66
N GLU A 87 21.88 0.16 2.96
CA GLU A 87 22.19 -0.92 3.90
C GLU A 87 20.92 -1.50 4.57
N SER A 88 19.74 -1.00 4.23
CA SER A 88 18.48 -1.45 4.83
C SER A 88 17.88 -2.68 4.16
N ASP A 89 17.02 -3.38 4.91
CA ASP A 89 16.20 -4.49 4.40
C ASP A 89 15.05 -4.03 3.46
N TRP A 90 15.05 -2.76 3.02
CA TRP A 90 14.04 -2.26 2.08
C TRP A 90 14.00 -3.09 0.79
N TRP A 91 15.17 -3.41 0.25
CA TRP A 91 15.32 -4.07 -1.05
C TRP A 91 14.96 -5.55 -1.01
N SER A 92 15.14 -6.20 0.14
CA SER A 92 14.82 -7.61 0.33
C SER A 92 13.37 -7.84 0.76
N GLY A 93 12.74 -6.83 1.36
CA GLY A 93 11.42 -6.95 1.95
C GLY A 93 11.42 -7.82 3.23
N PRO A 94 10.33 -7.77 4.02
CA PRO A 94 10.22 -8.58 5.21
C PRO A 94 10.05 -10.07 4.85
N ASP A 95 10.54 -10.96 5.73
CA ASP A 95 10.59 -12.40 5.43
C ASP A 95 9.21 -13.00 5.17
N TRP A 96 8.18 -12.56 5.90
CA TRP A 96 6.80 -13.02 5.70
C TRP A 96 6.22 -12.71 4.31
N LEU A 97 6.81 -11.76 3.56
CA LEU A 97 6.37 -11.46 2.18
C LEU A 97 6.98 -12.43 1.16
N LYS A 98 8.04 -13.15 1.54
CA LYS A 98 8.72 -14.14 0.71
C LYS A 98 8.09 -15.53 0.83
N ASP A 99 7.33 -15.76 1.90
CA ASP A 99 6.65 -17.02 2.15
C ASP A 99 5.37 -17.12 1.28
N PRO A 100 5.10 -18.28 0.66
CA PRO A 100 4.00 -18.48 -0.29
C PRO A 100 2.60 -18.46 0.34
#